data_AF-A0A820TBS4-F1
#
_entry.id   AF-A0A820TBS4-F1
#
_cell.length_a   1.000
_cell.length_b   1.000
_cell.length_c   1.000
_cell.angle_alpha   90.00
_cell.angle_beta   90.00
_cell.angle_gamma   90.00
#
_symmetry.space_group_name_H-M   'P 1'
#
loop_
_entity.id
_entity.type
_entity.pdbx_description
1 polymer ?
#
loop_
_entity_poly.entity_id
_entity_poly.type
_entity_poly.pdbx_seq_one_letter_code
_entity_poly.pdbx_strand_id
1 'polypeptide(L)'
;MMPKRETVQLAYLCFIPKPHKAGTPLRPIVSSMNMPTTEISKFLDKLIRPIFDKHARSTTIIDGVDLIHRLEANTTNGYLKPKTYLCTFDTTDLYTMLPQEESLDILIEFLVQHGYQKVQNIPVDIIRKLALIVIKENVFVYEKKFYRQVIGGAMGSAFTLTLANIFMWKWQRQLVHRLDVSKEIYGRYVDDIFFTSNDSLESIDQMLDEANNFHPNIKLVRQIGRSVPFLDVFIQN
;
A
#
# COMPACT_ATOMS: atom_id res chain seq x y z
N MET A 1 -7.11 -21.03 -23.54
CA MET A 1 -8.13 -21.68 -22.71
C MET A 1 -9.28 -20.69 -22.55
N MET A 2 -10.43 -20.91 -23.20
CA MET A 2 -11.56 -20.00 -23.03
C MET A 2 -12.20 -20.24 -21.65
N PRO A 3 -12.48 -19.20 -20.85
CA PRO A 3 -13.20 -19.36 -19.60
C PRO A 3 -14.59 -19.95 -19.89
N LYS A 4 -15.00 -20.98 -19.12
CA LYS A 4 -16.35 -21.54 -19.22
C LYS A 4 -17.34 -20.44 -18.84
N ARG A 5 -18.39 -20.20 -19.64
CA ARG A 5 -19.41 -19.16 -19.38
C ARG A 5 -20.06 -19.29 -18.00
N GLU A 6 -20.08 -20.49 -17.43
CA GLU A 6 -20.67 -20.80 -16.12
C GLU A 6 -19.81 -20.35 -14.92
N THR A 7 -18.55 -19.94 -15.12
CA THR A 7 -17.64 -19.56 -14.03
C THR A 7 -17.45 -18.06 -13.87
N VAL A 8 -18.05 -17.22 -14.73
CA VAL A 8 -17.92 -15.76 -14.66
C VAL A 8 -19.14 -15.18 -13.95
N GLN A 9 -18.90 -14.47 -12.85
CA GLN A 9 -19.95 -13.79 -12.08
C GLN A 9 -19.62 -12.31 -11.95
N LEU A 10 -20.65 -11.48 -12.02
CA LEU A 10 -20.52 -10.06 -11.71
C LEU A 10 -20.15 -9.91 -10.23
N ALA A 11 -19.20 -9.02 -9.95
CA ALA A 11 -18.90 -8.69 -8.58
C ALA A 11 -20.10 -8.04 -7.88
N TYR A 12 -20.22 -8.21 -6.57
CA TYR A 12 -21.26 -7.58 -5.77
C TYR A 12 -20.66 -6.84 -4.58
N LEU A 13 -21.31 -5.75 -4.18
CA LEU A 13 -20.88 -4.94 -3.04
C LEU A 13 -21.37 -5.55 -1.73
N CYS A 14 -20.44 -5.84 -0.83
CA CYS A 14 -20.69 -6.27 0.55
C CYS A 14 -20.15 -5.24 1.53
N PHE A 15 -20.61 -5.32 2.78
CA PHE A 15 -20.13 -4.47 3.86
C PHE A 15 -19.64 -5.34 5.02
N ILE A 16 -18.39 -5.16 5.44
CA ILE A 16 -17.81 -5.85 6.58
C ILE A 16 -17.61 -4.86 7.73
N PRO A 17 -18.08 -5.14 8.95
CA PRO A 17 -17.86 -4.24 10.09
C PRO A 17 -16.37 -4.13 10.45
N LYS A 18 -15.92 -2.94 10.87
CA LYS A 18 -14.61 -2.70 11.49
C LYS A 18 -14.76 -2.64 13.02
N PRO A 19 -14.79 -3.78 13.74
CA PRO A 19 -15.07 -3.80 15.19
C PRO A 19 -14.01 -3.07 16.03
N HIS A 20 -12.80 -2.90 15.50
CA HIS A 20 -11.69 -2.20 16.16
C HIS A 20 -11.75 -0.66 16.02
N LYS A 21 -12.68 -0.09 15.22
CA LYS A 21 -12.86 1.37 15.11
C LYS A 21 -14.11 1.81 15.87
N ALA A 22 -14.05 2.97 16.52
CA ALA A 22 -15.18 3.54 17.27
C ALA A 22 -16.43 3.67 16.38
N GLY A 23 -17.59 3.26 16.89
CA GLY A 23 -18.84 3.23 16.13
C GLY A 23 -18.97 2.09 15.11
N THR A 24 -17.99 1.17 15.05
CA THR A 24 -17.99 -0.03 14.18
C THR A 24 -18.38 0.27 12.72
N PRO A 25 -17.69 1.20 12.05
CA PRO A 25 -18.03 1.59 10.68
C PRO A 25 -17.95 0.40 9.72
N LEU A 26 -18.78 0.42 8.68
CA LEU A 26 -18.79 -0.59 7.64
C LEU A 26 -17.69 -0.32 6.59
N ARG A 27 -16.96 -1.37 6.21
CA ARG A 27 -16.00 -1.37 5.10
C ARG A 27 -16.69 -1.93 3.85
N PRO A 28 -16.90 -1.15 2.79
CA PRO A 28 -17.38 -1.68 1.52
C PRO A 28 -16.32 -2.59 0.90
N ILE A 29 -16.71 -3.76 0.41
CA ILE A 29 -15.84 -4.73 -0.27
C ILE A 29 -16.55 -5.20 -1.53
N VAL A 30 -15.83 -5.15 -2.65
CA VAL A 30 -16.30 -5.68 -3.93
C VAL A 30 -15.88 -7.14 -4.03
N SER A 31 -16.83 -8.06 -3.88
CA SER A 31 -16.57 -9.50 -3.98
C SER A 31 -16.38 -9.88 -5.45
N SER A 32 -15.13 -9.91 -5.91
CA SER A 32 -14.78 -10.08 -7.33
C SER A 32 -14.17 -11.46 -7.67
N MET A 33 -14.47 -12.51 -6.91
CA MET A 33 -13.80 -13.83 -7.02
C MET A 33 -13.81 -14.41 -8.45
N ASN A 34 -14.83 -14.08 -9.26
CA ASN A 34 -15.08 -14.66 -10.58
C ASN A 34 -15.26 -13.60 -11.69
N MET A 35 -14.67 -12.42 -11.52
CA MET A 35 -14.72 -11.36 -12.53
C MET A 35 -13.88 -11.70 -13.77
N PRO A 36 -14.23 -11.17 -14.96
CA PRO A 36 -13.44 -11.38 -16.18
C PRO A 36 -11.98 -10.98 -16.05
N THR A 37 -11.68 -9.99 -15.20
CA THR A 37 -10.33 -9.46 -14.98
C THR A 37 -9.55 -10.22 -13.91
N THR A 38 -10.15 -11.18 -13.19
CA THR A 38 -9.51 -11.88 -12.07
C THR A 38 -8.23 -12.59 -12.47
N GLU A 39 -8.23 -13.32 -13.59
CA GLU A 39 -7.04 -14.05 -14.05
C GLU A 39 -5.96 -13.13 -14.57
N ILE A 40 -6.32 -12.01 -15.22
CA ILE A 40 -5.37 -10.97 -15.62
C ILE A 40 -4.74 -10.33 -14.37
N SER A 41 -5.56 -10.05 -13.34
CA SER A 41 -5.09 -9.51 -12.07
C SER A 41 -4.10 -10.47 -11.39
N LYS A 42 -4.40 -11.77 -11.30
CA LYS A 42 -3.49 -12.75 -10.71
C LYS A 42 -2.19 -12.88 -11.52
N PHE A 43 -2.31 -12.84 -12.85
CA PHE A 43 -1.17 -12.90 -13.74
C PHE A 43 -0.23 -11.70 -13.55
N LEU A 44 -0.77 -10.48 -13.52
CA LEU A 44 0.00 -9.27 -13.29
C LEU A 44 0.63 -9.26 -11.89
N ASP A 45 -0.10 -9.68 -10.85
CA ASP A 45 0.46 -9.79 -9.51
C ASP A 45 1.66 -10.74 -9.48
N LYS A 46 1.51 -11.95 -10.03
CA LYS A 46 2.59 -12.95 -10.12
C LYS A 46 3.81 -12.43 -10.91
N LEU A 47 3.58 -11.57 -11.89
CA LEU A 47 4.62 -10.99 -12.74
C LEU A 47 5.40 -9.89 -12.02
N ILE A 48 4.68 -8.99 -11.33
CA ILE A 48 5.22 -7.71 -10.83
C ILE A 48 5.61 -7.77 -9.35
N ARG A 49 4.85 -8.49 -8.51
CA ARG A 49 5.07 -8.54 -7.07
C ARG A 49 6.50 -8.97 -6.67
N PRO A 50 7.11 -10.01 -7.29
CA PRO A 50 8.49 -10.38 -6.96
C PRO A 50 9.52 -9.27 -7.25
N ILE A 51 9.26 -8.44 -8.27
CA ILE A 51 10.12 -7.30 -8.61
C ILE A 51 9.96 -6.21 -7.55
N PHE A 52 8.71 -5.91 -7.17
CA PHE A 52 8.43 -4.99 -6.07
C PHE A 52 9.11 -5.43 -4.77
N ASP A 53 8.89 -6.67 -4.34
CA ASP A 53 9.43 -7.20 -3.09
C ASP A 53 10.96 -7.13 -3.07
N LYS A 54 11.62 -7.42 -4.20
CA LYS A 54 13.07 -7.30 -4.36
C LYS A 54 13.57 -5.86 -4.15
N HIS A 55 12.91 -4.88 -4.76
CA HIS A 55 13.40 -3.50 -4.79
C HIS A 55 12.90 -2.64 -3.62
N ALA A 56 11.81 -3.01 -2.96
CA ALA A 56 11.22 -2.27 -1.85
C ALA A 56 11.58 -2.83 -0.46
N ARG A 57 12.28 -3.98 -0.37
CA ARG A 57 12.55 -4.71 0.89
C ARG A 57 13.08 -3.84 2.03
N SER A 58 13.99 -2.90 1.75
CA SER A 58 14.57 -2.02 2.78
C SER A 58 13.49 -1.22 3.52
N THR A 59 12.42 -0.85 2.82
CA THR A 59 11.31 -0.06 3.35
C THR A 59 10.08 -0.87 3.73
N THR A 60 10.06 -2.19 3.46
CA THR A 60 8.90 -3.06 3.71
C THR A 60 9.08 -3.86 4.99
N ILE A 61 8.13 -3.72 5.92
CA ILE A 61 7.98 -4.59 7.09
C ILE A 61 7.15 -5.81 6.66
N ILE A 62 7.60 -7.00 7.02
CA ILE A 62 6.92 -8.25 6.68
C ILE A 62 5.90 -8.64 7.75
N ASP A 63 6.29 -8.51 9.02
CA ASP A 63 5.49 -8.85 10.20
C ASP A 63 6.09 -8.17 11.45
N GLY A 64 5.49 -8.39 12.62
CA GLY A 64 5.99 -7.87 13.89
C GLY A 64 7.40 -8.37 14.24
N VAL A 65 7.79 -9.58 13.80
CA VAL A 65 9.13 -10.14 14.07
C VAL A 65 10.21 -9.42 13.26
N ASP A 66 9.96 -9.12 11.98
CA ASP A 66 10.84 -8.29 11.15
C ASP A 66 11.03 -6.90 11.77
N LEU A 67 9.96 -6.32 12.32
CA LEU A 67 10.05 -5.04 13.02
C LEU A 67 10.90 -5.13 14.30
N ILE A 68 10.71 -6.16 15.13
CA ILE A 68 11.49 -6.37 16.36
C ILE A 68 12.99 -6.45 16.02
N HIS A 69 13.38 -7.27 15.04
CA HIS A 69 14.78 -7.38 14.63
C HIS A 69 15.36 -6.04 14.14
N ARG A 70 14.56 -5.24 13.41
CA ARG A 70 14.98 -3.89 12.98
C ARG A 70 15.20 -2.98 14.19
N LEU A 71 14.31 -3.00 15.18
CA LEU A 71 14.44 -2.20 16.41
C LEU A 71 15.69 -2.60 17.21
N GLU A 72 15.90 -3.90 17.45
CA GLU A 72 17.06 -4.42 18.20
C GLU A 72 18.40 -4.04 17.56
N ALA A 73 18.49 -4.15 16.23
CA ALA A 73 19.68 -3.74 15.48
C ALA A 73 19.97 -2.24 15.66
N ASN A 74 18.94 -1.40 15.62
CA ASN A 74 19.09 0.05 15.77
C ASN A 74 19.38 0.47 17.22
N THR A 75 18.87 -0.26 18.22
CA THR A 75 19.26 -0.10 19.62
C THR A 75 20.75 -0.41 19.79
N THR A 76 21.22 -1.52 19.22
CA THR A 76 22.65 -1.92 19.28
C THR A 76 23.56 -0.89 18.62
N ASN A 77 23.10 -0.27 17.52
CA ASN A 77 23.84 0.79 16.81
C ASN A 77 23.76 2.17 17.49
N GLY A 78 23.00 2.31 18.59
CA GLY A 78 22.85 3.58 19.32
C GLY A 78 21.98 4.62 18.63
N TYR A 79 21.15 4.21 17.66
CA TYR A 79 20.26 5.12 16.92
C TYR A 79 18.93 5.37 17.65
N LEU A 80 18.51 4.44 18.50
CA LEU A 80 17.39 4.62 19.43
C LEU A 80 17.91 5.18 20.77
N LYS A 81 17.51 6.42 21.06
CA LYS A 81 17.83 7.17 22.28
C LYS A 81 16.70 7.02 23.30
N PRO A 82 16.96 7.27 24.60
CA PRO A 82 15.90 7.29 25.62
C PRO A 82 14.78 8.30 25.32
N LYS A 83 15.09 9.32 24.50
CA LYS A 83 14.17 10.36 24.05
C LYS A 83 13.73 10.22 22.58
N THR A 84 13.84 9.04 21.96
CA THR A 84 13.28 8.78 20.61
C THR A 84 11.75 8.65 20.63
N TYR A 85 11.06 9.33 19.71
CA TYR A 85 9.64 9.15 19.47
C TYR A 85 9.39 7.97 18.53
N LEU A 86 8.29 7.27 18.78
CA LEU A 86 7.74 6.24 17.91
C LEU A 86 6.53 6.83 17.19
N CYS A 87 6.49 6.70 15.87
CA CYS A 87 5.46 7.31 15.03
C CYS A 87 4.81 6.24 14.15
N THR A 88 3.47 6.21 14.12
CA THR A 88 2.70 5.32 13.25
C THR A 88 1.68 6.09 12.43
N PHE A 89 1.40 5.59 11.22
CA PHE A 89 0.42 6.18 10.29
C PHE A 89 -0.40 5.09 9.65
N ASP A 90 -1.73 5.26 9.66
CA ASP A 90 -2.68 4.49 8.86
C ASP A 90 -3.06 5.31 7.62
N THR A 91 -2.89 4.74 6.43
CA THR A 91 -3.35 5.36 5.19
C THR A 91 -4.83 5.07 4.97
N THR A 92 -5.67 6.09 5.06
CA THR A 92 -7.12 5.92 4.95
C THR A 92 -7.52 5.48 3.55
N ASP A 93 -8.23 4.35 3.46
CA ASP A 93 -8.91 3.87 2.26
C ASP A 93 -8.00 3.74 1.02
N LEU A 94 -6.72 3.38 1.24
CA LEU A 94 -5.66 3.33 0.22
C LEU A 94 -6.12 2.74 -1.11
N TYR A 95 -6.64 1.51 -1.11
CA TYR A 95 -7.04 0.82 -2.36
C TYR A 95 -8.15 1.54 -3.12
N THR A 96 -9.13 2.08 -2.40
CA THR A 96 -10.31 2.75 -2.98
C THR A 96 -10.01 4.18 -3.43
N MET A 97 -8.87 4.74 -3.02
CA MET A 97 -8.46 6.11 -3.32
C MET A 97 -7.30 6.23 -4.32
N LEU A 98 -6.75 5.12 -4.81
CA LEU A 98 -5.66 5.17 -5.80
C LEU A 98 -6.07 5.96 -7.07
N PRO A 99 -5.31 7.00 -7.46
CA PRO A 99 -5.52 7.66 -8.74
C PRO A 99 -5.12 6.71 -9.87
N GLN A 100 -6.09 6.21 -10.63
CA GLN A 100 -5.91 5.05 -11.51
C GLN A 100 -4.81 5.25 -12.57
N GLU A 101 -4.89 6.32 -13.40
CA GLU A 101 -3.89 6.56 -14.46
C GLU A 101 -2.50 6.83 -13.88
N GLU A 102 -2.42 7.68 -12.87
CA GLU A 102 -1.16 7.99 -12.19
C GLU A 102 -0.52 6.73 -11.58
N SER A 103 -1.32 5.86 -10.97
CA SER A 103 -0.81 4.59 -10.42
C SER A 103 -0.22 3.70 -11.51
N LEU A 104 -0.85 3.66 -12.70
CA LEU A 104 -0.32 2.92 -13.85
C LEU A 104 0.97 3.56 -14.37
N ASP A 105 1.06 4.87 -14.39
CA ASP A 105 2.27 5.57 -14.83
C ASP A 105 3.42 5.36 -13.83
N ILE A 106 3.14 5.40 -12.52
CA ILE A 106 4.09 5.08 -11.46
C ILE A 106 4.55 3.62 -11.56
N LEU A 107 3.67 2.67 -11.92
CA LEU A 107 4.06 1.28 -12.19
C LEU A 107 5.11 1.20 -13.30
N ILE A 108 4.89 1.92 -14.41
CA ILE A 108 5.84 1.93 -15.53
C ILE A 108 7.13 2.65 -15.15
N GLU A 109 7.05 3.77 -14.44
CA GLU A 109 8.22 4.46 -13.90
C GLU A 109 9.04 3.52 -13.01
N PHE A 110 8.40 2.81 -12.09
CA PHE A 110 9.03 1.84 -11.20
C PHE A 110 9.77 0.74 -11.98
N LEU A 111 9.13 0.15 -12.99
CA LEU A 111 9.76 -0.90 -13.80
C LEU A 111 10.96 -0.36 -14.58
N VAL A 112 10.80 0.77 -15.26
CA VAL A 112 11.86 1.38 -16.07
C VAL A 112 13.04 1.83 -15.19
N GLN A 113 12.78 2.44 -14.03
CA GLN A 113 13.80 2.88 -13.08
C GLN A 113 14.69 1.72 -12.61
N HIS A 114 14.14 0.50 -12.54
CA HIS A 114 14.88 -0.70 -12.14
C HIS A 114 15.40 -1.53 -13.33
N GLY A 115 15.40 -0.95 -14.54
CA GLY A 115 16.01 -1.54 -15.74
C GLY A 115 15.10 -2.52 -16.49
N TYR A 116 13.80 -2.58 -16.18
CA TYR A 116 12.85 -3.45 -16.87
C TYR A 116 12.21 -2.74 -18.06
N GLN A 117 12.62 -3.12 -19.27
CA GLN A 117 11.88 -2.80 -20.51
C GLN A 117 10.89 -3.91 -20.87
N LYS A 118 11.10 -5.12 -20.34
CA LYS A 118 10.22 -6.28 -20.42
C LYS A 118 10.25 -7.04 -19.10
N VAL A 119 9.15 -7.69 -18.73
CA VAL A 119 9.11 -8.64 -17.61
C VAL A 119 8.66 -10.00 -18.14
N GLN A 120 9.49 -11.03 -17.98
CA GLN A 120 9.27 -12.36 -18.57
C GLN A 120 8.90 -12.31 -20.07
N ASN A 121 9.68 -11.53 -20.84
CA ASN A 121 9.46 -11.25 -22.28
C ASN A 121 8.24 -10.40 -22.64
N ILE A 122 7.46 -9.92 -21.67
CA ILE A 122 6.30 -9.07 -21.91
C ILE A 122 6.73 -7.61 -21.84
N PRO A 123 6.57 -6.82 -22.91
CA PRO A 123 6.87 -5.39 -22.92
C PRO A 123 6.08 -4.61 -21.86
N VAL A 124 6.73 -3.59 -21.27
CA VAL A 124 6.10 -2.75 -20.24
C VAL A 124 4.85 -2.01 -20.74
N ASP A 125 4.75 -1.68 -22.04
CA ASP A 125 3.54 -1.09 -22.61
C ASP A 125 2.35 -2.07 -22.62
N ILE A 126 2.61 -3.36 -22.85
CA ILE A 126 1.60 -4.42 -22.77
C ILE A 126 1.19 -4.64 -21.31
N ILE A 127 2.14 -4.61 -20.37
CA ILE A 127 1.85 -4.65 -18.93
C ILE A 127 0.94 -3.48 -18.54
N ARG A 128 1.23 -2.25 -18.99
CA ARG A 128 0.37 -1.07 -18.74
C ARG A 128 -1.05 -1.29 -19.27
N LYS A 129 -1.20 -1.81 -20.50
CA LYS A 129 -2.51 -2.08 -21.12
C LYS A 129 -3.32 -3.13 -20.34
N LEU A 130 -2.68 -4.22 -19.92
CA LEU A 130 -3.33 -5.24 -19.10
C LEU A 130 -3.74 -4.68 -17.73
N ALA A 131 -2.86 -3.90 -17.11
CA ALA A 131 -3.12 -3.24 -15.83
C ALA A 131 -4.29 -2.24 -15.93
N LEU A 132 -4.35 -1.49 -17.04
CA LEU A 132 -5.47 -0.59 -17.34
C LEU A 132 -6.80 -1.33 -17.41
N ILE A 133 -6.84 -2.49 -18.08
CA ILE A 133 -8.06 -3.32 -18.14
C ILE A 133 -8.49 -3.75 -16.74
N VAL A 134 -7.54 -4.22 -15.90
CA VAL A 134 -7.86 -4.66 -14.53
C VAL A 134 -8.43 -3.52 -13.68
N ILE A 135 -7.87 -2.32 -13.77
CA ILE A 135 -8.28 -1.19 -12.92
C ILE A 135 -9.55 -0.49 -13.44
N LYS A 136 -9.76 -0.41 -14.76
CA LYS A 136 -10.91 0.29 -15.36
C LYS A 136 -12.16 -0.57 -15.48
N GLU A 137 -12.01 -1.87 -15.75
CA GLU A 137 -13.13 -2.80 -15.93
C GLU A 137 -13.59 -3.42 -14.61
N ASN A 138 -13.56 -2.61 -13.55
CA ASN A 138 -14.07 -2.96 -12.24
C ASN A 138 -15.54 -2.55 -12.12
N VAL A 139 -16.41 -3.45 -12.58
CA VAL A 139 -17.87 -3.29 -12.56
C VAL A 139 -18.48 -4.24 -11.54
N PHE A 140 -19.40 -3.74 -10.72
CA PHE A 140 -20.10 -4.51 -9.70
C PHE A 140 -21.58 -4.17 -9.63
N VAL A 141 -22.36 -5.07 -9.04
CA VAL A 141 -23.80 -4.92 -8.84
C VAL A 141 -24.10 -4.60 -7.39
N TYR A 142 -24.94 -3.59 -7.17
CA TYR A 142 -25.52 -3.27 -5.87
C TYR A 142 -26.97 -2.85 -6.06
N GLU A 143 -27.89 -3.37 -5.26
CA GLU A 143 -29.34 -3.09 -5.38
C GLU A 143 -29.89 -3.20 -6.81
N LYS A 144 -29.48 -4.26 -7.54
CA LYS A 144 -29.87 -4.52 -8.95
C LYS A 144 -29.41 -3.44 -9.96
N LYS A 145 -28.52 -2.53 -9.56
CA LYS A 145 -27.90 -1.53 -10.43
C LYS A 145 -26.43 -1.87 -10.66
N PHE A 146 -25.94 -1.49 -11.84
CA PHE A 146 -24.54 -1.64 -12.22
C PHE A 146 -23.77 -0.37 -11.84
N TYR A 147 -22.62 -0.57 -11.21
CA TYR A 147 -21.69 0.49 -10.84
C TYR A 147 -20.31 0.17 -11.38
N ARG A 148 -19.56 1.21 -11.74
CA ARG A 148 -18.16 1.09 -12.09
C ARG A 148 -17.34 1.94 -11.14
N GLN A 149 -16.28 1.36 -10.59
CA GLN A 149 -15.36 2.09 -9.74
C GLN A 149 -14.49 3.02 -10.59
N VAL A 150 -14.63 4.34 -10.39
CA VAL A 150 -13.95 5.38 -11.18
C VAL A 150 -12.62 5.85 -10.57
N ILE A 151 -12.39 5.50 -9.30
CA ILE A 151 -11.18 5.81 -8.52
C ILE A 151 -10.83 4.59 -7.67
N GLY A 152 -9.53 4.33 -7.47
CA GLY A 152 -9.06 3.16 -6.77
C GLY A 152 -9.13 1.89 -7.61
N GLY A 153 -8.88 0.76 -6.95
CA GLY A 153 -9.06 -0.58 -7.50
C GLY A 153 -9.99 -1.43 -6.65
N ALA A 154 -10.35 -2.60 -7.18
CA ALA A 154 -11.21 -3.55 -6.48
C ALA A 154 -10.50 -4.07 -5.23
N MET A 155 -11.10 -3.86 -4.06
CA MET A 155 -10.66 -4.55 -2.84
C MET A 155 -10.84 -6.06 -3.05
N GLY A 156 -9.73 -6.82 -3.04
CA GLY A 156 -9.71 -8.25 -3.36
C GLY A 156 -9.07 -8.60 -4.70
N SER A 157 -8.79 -7.61 -5.56
CA SER A 157 -7.92 -7.83 -6.73
C SER A 157 -6.47 -7.97 -6.27
N ALA A 158 -5.84 -9.10 -6.61
CA ALA A 158 -4.43 -9.36 -6.31
C ALA A 158 -3.50 -8.26 -6.85
N PHE A 159 -3.78 -7.78 -8.06
CA PHE A 159 -2.97 -6.74 -8.70
C PHE A 159 -3.17 -5.37 -8.05
N THR A 160 -4.38 -5.06 -7.57
CA THR A 160 -4.65 -3.80 -6.86
C THR A 160 -3.77 -3.67 -5.62
N LEU A 161 -3.50 -4.77 -4.91
CA LEU A 161 -2.57 -4.79 -3.77
C LEU A 161 -1.15 -4.40 -4.19
N THR A 162 -0.62 -5.06 -5.22
CA THR A 162 0.73 -4.78 -5.74
C THR A 162 0.85 -3.36 -6.29
N LEU A 163 -0.19 -2.87 -6.98
CA LEU A 163 -0.24 -1.52 -7.50
C LEU A 163 -0.27 -0.47 -6.39
N ALA A 164 -1.05 -0.69 -5.33
CA ALA A 164 -1.08 0.19 -4.15
C ALA A 164 0.29 0.28 -3.47
N ASN A 165 0.97 -0.86 -3.35
CA ASN A 165 2.30 -0.92 -2.77
C ASN A 165 3.34 -0.16 -3.60
N ILE A 166 3.27 -0.24 -4.92
CA ILE A 166 4.14 0.52 -5.84
C ILE A 166 3.82 2.02 -5.79
N PHE A 167 2.54 2.39 -5.74
CA PHE A 167 2.11 3.77 -5.54
C PHE A 167 2.71 4.35 -4.24
N MET A 168 2.55 3.63 -3.14
CA MET A 168 3.09 4.05 -1.84
C MET A 168 4.61 4.07 -1.80
N TRP A 169 5.28 3.20 -2.56
CA TRP A 169 6.74 3.25 -2.73
C TRP A 169 7.21 4.55 -3.39
N LYS A 170 6.46 5.08 -4.36
CA LYS A 170 6.76 6.39 -4.96
C LYS A 170 6.44 7.53 -4.00
N TRP A 171 5.26 7.50 -3.37
CA TRP A 171 4.80 8.51 -2.42
C TRP A 171 5.77 8.68 -1.24
N GLN A 172 6.27 7.59 -0.66
CA GLN A 172 7.11 7.63 0.54
C GLN A 172 8.54 8.15 0.31
N ARG A 173 8.99 8.35 -0.94
CA ARG A 173 10.42 8.60 -1.27
C ARG A 173 11.05 9.74 -0.48
N GLN A 174 10.36 10.87 -0.37
CA GLN A 174 10.88 12.05 0.33
C GLN A 174 10.99 11.79 1.84
N LEU A 175 9.96 11.18 2.42
CA LEU A 175 9.95 10.79 3.83
C LEU A 175 11.08 9.81 4.15
N VAL A 176 11.19 8.72 3.38
CA VAL A 176 12.25 7.72 3.54
C VAL A 176 13.63 8.35 3.44
N HIS A 177 13.86 9.23 2.47
CA HIS A 177 15.16 9.88 2.31
C HIS A 177 15.54 10.74 3.52
N ARG A 178 14.59 11.52 4.05
CA ARG A 178 14.81 12.35 5.25
C ARG A 178 15.16 11.50 6.48
N LEU A 179 14.44 10.41 6.69
CA LEU A 179 14.64 9.50 7.81
C LEU A 179 15.99 8.75 7.70
N ASP A 180 16.34 8.31 6.48
CA ASP A 180 17.62 7.62 6.22
C ASP A 180 18.84 8.52 6.53
N VAL A 181 18.78 9.79 6.12
CA VAL A 181 19.82 10.79 6.44
C VAL A 181 19.98 10.96 7.96
N SER A 182 18.88 10.87 8.70
CA SER A 182 18.86 11.02 10.17
C SER A 182 19.13 9.71 10.92
N LYS A 183 19.38 8.60 10.19
CA LYS A 183 19.54 7.25 10.71
C LYS A 183 18.34 6.78 11.54
N GLU A 184 17.16 7.23 11.13
CA GLU A 184 15.88 6.88 11.70
C GLU A 184 15.32 5.63 11.03
N ILE A 185 14.56 4.84 11.78
CA ILE A 185 13.97 3.61 11.25
C ILE A 185 12.76 4.01 10.42
N TYR A 186 12.63 3.49 9.21
CA TYR A 186 11.39 3.52 8.45
C TYR A 186 10.97 2.11 8.07
N GLY A 187 9.68 1.83 8.13
CA GLY A 187 9.12 0.62 7.58
C GLY A 187 7.62 0.74 7.34
N ARG A 188 7.15 0.10 6.27
CA ARG A 188 5.73 0.07 5.90
C ARG A 188 5.25 -1.36 5.76
N TYR A 189 4.13 -1.67 6.40
CA TYR A 189 3.33 -2.86 6.18
C TYR A 189 2.05 -2.43 5.45
N VAL A 190 2.01 -2.59 4.13
CA VAL A 190 0.82 -2.24 3.33
C VAL A 190 0.38 -0.77 3.56
N ASP A 191 -0.71 -0.51 4.28
CA ASP A 191 -1.28 0.79 4.62
C ASP A 191 -0.74 1.37 5.94
N ASP A 192 -0.12 0.54 6.78
CA ASP A 192 0.48 0.92 8.06
C ASP A 192 1.96 1.31 7.89
N ILE A 193 2.33 2.51 8.33
CA ILE A 193 3.72 3.00 8.34
C ILE A 193 4.20 3.14 9.78
N PHE A 194 5.44 2.75 10.02
CA PHE A 194 6.16 2.94 11.26
C PHE A 194 7.46 3.69 10.98
N PHE A 195 7.78 4.67 11.82
CA PHE A 195 9.13 5.20 11.90
C PHE A 195 9.50 5.69 13.29
N THR A 196 10.79 5.84 13.54
CA THR A 196 11.31 6.44 14.78
C THR A 196 11.83 7.84 14.51
N SER A 197 11.78 8.73 15.49
CA SER A 197 12.43 10.03 15.33
C SER A 197 13.06 10.59 16.59
N ASN A 198 14.26 11.15 16.43
CA ASN A 198 15.01 11.82 17.49
C ASN A 198 14.78 13.35 17.53
N ASP A 199 13.98 13.86 16.60
CA ASP A 199 13.65 15.28 16.48
C ASP A 199 12.67 15.75 17.58
N SER A 200 12.46 17.07 17.63
CA SER A 200 11.39 17.65 18.44
C SER A 200 10.01 17.23 17.91
N LEU A 201 9.02 17.18 18.80
CA LEU A 201 7.64 16.86 18.41
C LEU A 201 7.12 17.82 17.33
N GLU A 202 7.49 19.10 17.40
CA GLU A 202 7.14 20.12 16.39
C GLU A 202 7.72 19.81 15.00
N SER A 203 8.99 19.41 14.92
CA SER A 203 9.63 19.01 13.66
C SER A 203 8.97 17.76 13.07
N ILE A 204 8.60 16.82 13.93
CA ILE A 204 7.88 15.61 13.56
C ILE A 204 6.50 16.00 13.02
N ASP A 205 5.71 16.80 13.75
CA ASP A 205 4.38 17.23 13.29
C ASP A 205 4.45 17.96 11.94
N GLN A 206 5.43 18.86 11.75
CA GLN A 206 5.63 19.55 10.48
C GLN A 206 5.95 18.57 9.34
N MET A 207 6.89 17.64 9.55
CA MET A 207 7.23 16.60 8.56
C MET A 207 5.98 15.83 8.12
N LEU A 208 5.08 15.57 9.07
CA LEU A 208 3.89 14.77 8.84
C LEU A 208 2.78 15.55 8.16
N ASP A 209 2.65 16.84 8.45
CA ASP A 209 1.77 17.74 7.71
C ASP A 209 2.23 17.85 6.26
N GLU A 210 3.54 17.97 6.02
CA GLU A 210 4.12 17.94 4.66
C GLU A 210 3.80 16.62 3.94
N ALA A 211 4.05 15.47 4.60
CA ALA A 211 3.78 14.15 4.02
C ALA A 211 2.29 13.94 3.68
N ASN A 212 1.37 14.41 4.54
CA ASN A 212 -0.07 14.33 4.31
C ASN A 212 -0.55 15.23 3.16
N ASN A 213 0.28 16.20 2.74
CA ASN A 213 0.04 17.08 1.61
C ASN A 213 0.73 16.64 0.31
N PHE A 214 1.52 15.57 0.31
CA PHE A 214 2.19 15.07 -0.90
C PHE A 214 1.21 14.66 -2.00
N HIS A 215 0.02 14.18 -1.64
CA HIS A 215 -0.96 13.75 -2.63
C HIS A 215 -2.40 13.94 -2.11
N PRO A 216 -3.32 14.56 -2.89
CA PRO A 216 -4.68 14.89 -2.41
C PRO A 216 -5.51 13.67 -1.99
N ASN A 217 -5.28 12.51 -2.62
CA ASN A 217 -6.02 11.28 -2.33
C ASN A 217 -5.43 10.45 -1.19
N ILE A 218 -4.28 10.84 -0.64
CA ILE A 218 -3.68 10.16 0.50
C ILE A 218 -4.02 10.96 1.75
N LYS A 219 -4.58 10.25 2.74
CA LYS A 219 -4.91 10.82 4.04
C LYS A 219 -4.34 9.92 5.12
N LEU A 220 -3.49 10.51 5.96
CA LEU A 220 -2.81 9.82 7.03
C LEU A 220 -3.53 10.08 8.35
N VAL A 221 -3.69 9.03 9.15
CA VAL A 221 -4.05 9.14 10.57
C VAL A 221 -2.80 8.83 11.37
N ARG A 222 -2.32 9.80 12.14
CA ARG A 222 -1.04 9.72 12.87
C ARG A 222 -1.20 9.43 14.35
N GLN A 223 -0.27 8.65 14.89
CA GLN A 223 -0.05 8.50 16.33
C GLN A 223 1.43 8.67 16.63
N ILE A 224 1.76 9.55 17.58
CA ILE A 224 3.13 9.83 18.00
C ILE A 224 3.21 9.61 19.50
N GLY A 225 4.23 8.90 19.97
CA GLY A 225 4.36 8.62 21.39
C GLY A 225 5.70 8.02 21.79
N ARG A 226 5.81 7.70 23.08
CA ARG A 226 6.89 6.86 23.62
C ARG A 226 6.54 5.39 23.60
N SER A 227 5.25 5.12 23.46
CA SER A 227 4.72 3.81 23.21
C SER A 227 3.64 3.90 22.14
N VAL A 228 3.67 2.96 21.21
CA VAL A 228 2.70 2.87 20.11
C VAL A 228 2.39 1.41 19.81
N PRO A 229 1.13 1.08 19.51
CA PRO A 229 0.80 -0.18 18.87
C PRO A 229 1.20 -0.13 17.38
N PHE A 230 1.73 -1.23 16.85
CA PHE A 230 1.95 -1.40 15.41
C PHE A 230 1.82 -2.89 15.05
N LEU A 231 0.97 -3.22 14.08
CA LEU A 231 0.61 -4.61 13.76
C LEU A 231 0.12 -5.38 15.02
N ASP A 232 0.80 -6.48 15.35
CA ASP A 232 0.55 -7.36 16.48
C ASP A 232 1.46 -7.08 17.69
N VAL A 233 2.23 -5.98 17.67
CA VAL A 233 3.17 -5.62 18.74
C VAL A 233 2.83 -4.28 19.40
N PHE A 234 3.11 -4.18 20.70
CA PHE A 234 3.09 -2.93 21.45
C PHE A 234 4.51 -2.55 21.82
N ILE A 235 4.99 -1.42 21.28
CA ILE A 235 6.39 -1.01 21.38
C ILE A 235 6.48 0.11 22.41
N GLN A 236 7.49 0.04 23.28
CA GLN A 236 7.81 1.09 24.25
C GLN A 236 9.31 1.40 24.17
N ASN A 237 9.63 2.69 23.99
CA ASN A 237 11.00 3.21 24.01
C ASN A 237 11.51 3.46 25.43
#